data_AF-A0A1Y0MX25-F1
#
_entry.id   AF-A0A1Y0MX25-F1
#
_cell.length_a   1.000
_cell.length_b   1.000
_cell.length_c   1.000
_cell.angle_alpha   90.00
_cell.angle_beta   90.00
_cell.angle_gamma   90.00
#
_symmetry.space_group_name_H-M   'P 1'
#
loop_
_entity.id
_entity.type
_entity.pdbx_description
1 polymer ?
#
loop_
_entity_poly.entity_id
_entity_poly.type
_entity_poly.pdbx_seq_one_letter_code
_entity_poly.pdbx_strand_id
1 'polypeptide(L)'
;MIDFEKILKETVIPNNESLSIQMVETFFIKKYGSRLKAKIAFGDLLEKSIDNKDFEEKLKSELGVDILLEFLQLFNAAKDFTSLIDLMQEFREKKLKGKTKEEAVEIYKKLSILDSMSKSYNIPEALEKEIINKVNENTVFTLAQTRKELGYPDPRTFNPWLEVFFDNKYDKRILEKGRNAGKISLLEYLEIISAFMLSYDESKFDFNNISEVNRRFREDKKTQKKFLRKLTDNNYSYLKDKISDIKYLSENKIINIDVSLRDEKTFRNMPFSIVSIIKSELKNY
;
A
#
# COMPACT_ATOMS: atom_id res chain seq x y z
N MET A 1 11.11 32.28 30.50
CA MET A 1 9.98 31.41 30.09
C MET A 1 10.27 30.93 28.67
N ILE A 2 10.52 29.63 28.48
CA ILE A 2 10.92 29.08 27.18
C ILE A 2 9.78 29.26 26.16
N ASP A 3 10.11 29.87 25.04
CA ASP A 3 9.24 30.06 23.89
C ASP A 3 9.59 29.01 22.83
N PHE A 4 8.68 28.03 22.65
CA PHE A 4 8.83 26.94 21.69
C PHE A 4 9.10 27.48 20.28
N GLU A 5 8.43 28.57 19.92
CA GLU A 5 8.54 29.16 18.59
C GLU A 5 9.91 29.82 18.41
N LYS A 6 10.43 30.48 19.45
CA LYS A 6 11.77 31.08 19.43
C LYS A 6 12.87 30.04 19.32
N ILE A 7 12.82 28.98 20.14
CA ILE A 7 13.87 27.94 20.16
C ILE A 7 13.86 27.13 18.85
N LEU A 8 12.69 26.71 18.35
CA LEU A 8 12.60 25.93 17.11
C LEU A 8 13.05 26.72 15.87
N LYS A 9 12.80 28.05 15.83
CA LYS A 9 13.32 28.94 14.78
C LYS A 9 14.84 29.12 14.85
N GLU A 10 15.43 29.05 16.04
CA GLU A 10 16.86 29.27 16.27
C GLU A 10 17.72 27.99 16.13
N THR A 11 17.13 26.78 16.20
CA THR A 11 17.92 25.52 16.30
C THR A 11 17.71 24.43 15.25
N VAL A 12 16.57 24.28 14.54
CA VAL A 12 16.24 22.95 13.95
C VAL A 12 15.78 22.87 12.49
N ILE A 13 15.33 23.93 11.80
CA ILE A 13 14.74 23.72 10.46
C ILE A 13 15.20 24.79 9.46
N PRO A 14 15.97 24.44 8.42
CA PRO A 14 16.41 25.40 7.40
C PRO A 14 15.29 26.05 6.58
N ASN A 15 14.01 25.69 6.78
CA ASN A 15 12.88 26.30 6.11
C ASN A 15 11.74 26.58 7.10
N ASN A 16 11.43 27.87 7.19
CA ASN A 16 10.43 28.50 8.05
C ASN A 16 9.01 28.13 7.59
N GLU A 17 8.49 26.98 8.03
CA GLU A 17 7.06 26.70 7.94
C GLU A 17 6.48 26.56 9.34
N SER A 18 5.61 27.51 9.73
CA SER A 18 4.90 27.54 11.01
C SER A 18 4.20 26.21 11.35
N LEU A 19 3.86 25.43 10.32
CA LEU A 19 3.27 24.11 10.42
C LEU A 19 4.18 23.10 11.14
N SER A 20 5.49 23.10 10.84
CA SER A 20 6.47 22.18 11.45
C SER A 20 6.61 22.43 12.96
N ILE A 21 6.62 23.70 13.36
CA ILE A 21 6.69 24.11 14.77
C ILE A 21 5.41 23.70 15.52
N GLN A 22 4.25 23.94 14.92
CA GLN A 22 2.96 23.55 15.49
C GLN A 22 2.83 22.03 15.66
N MET A 23 3.36 21.24 14.72
CA MET A 23 3.36 19.78 14.82
C MET A 23 4.21 19.31 16.01
N VAL A 24 5.43 19.83 16.17
CA VAL A 24 6.29 19.48 17.32
C VAL A 24 5.64 19.88 18.64
N GLU A 25 5.10 21.10 18.75
CA GLU A 25 4.43 21.54 19.97
C GLU A 25 3.21 20.68 20.29
N THR A 26 2.37 20.39 19.30
CA THR A 26 1.17 19.55 19.47
C THR A 26 1.54 18.14 19.92
N PHE A 27 2.59 17.57 19.34
CA PHE A 27 3.07 16.25 19.74
C PHE A 27 3.46 16.21 21.22
N PHE A 28 4.30 17.15 21.66
CA PHE A 28 4.74 17.21 23.06
C PHE A 28 3.57 17.48 24.01
N ILE A 29 2.63 18.35 23.65
CA ILE A 29 1.42 18.59 24.45
C ILE A 29 0.62 17.30 24.61
N LYS A 30 0.37 16.56 23.52
CA LYS A 30 -0.36 15.29 23.56
C LYS A 30 0.40 14.22 24.36
N LYS A 31 1.72 14.14 24.24
CA LYS A 31 2.56 13.16 24.94
C LYS A 31 2.59 13.37 26.45
N TYR A 32 2.75 14.62 26.88
CA TYR A 32 2.94 15.01 28.29
C TYR A 32 1.67 15.53 28.97
N GLY A 33 0.57 15.65 28.23
CA GLY A 33 -0.78 15.97 28.73
C GLY A 33 -1.03 17.44 29.09
N SER A 34 -0.05 18.33 28.94
CA SER A 34 -0.24 19.77 29.13
C SER A 34 0.88 20.59 28.49
N ARG A 35 0.59 21.86 28.17
CA ARG A 35 1.57 22.79 27.61
C ARG A 35 2.75 23.05 28.55
N LEU A 36 2.51 23.13 29.86
CA LEU A 36 3.57 23.34 30.84
C LEU A 36 4.53 22.15 30.89
N LYS A 37 4.01 20.92 31.01
CA LYS A 37 4.84 19.71 31.03
C LYS A 37 5.59 19.51 29.71
N ALA A 38 4.96 19.83 28.58
CA ALA A 38 5.60 19.84 27.27
C ALA A 38 6.80 20.80 27.21
N LYS A 39 6.65 22.04 27.71
CA LYS A 39 7.74 23.03 27.77
C LYS A 39 8.92 22.54 28.61
N ILE A 40 8.64 21.96 29.76
CA ILE A 40 9.67 21.42 30.64
C ILE A 40 10.42 20.28 29.93
N ALA A 41 9.70 19.29 29.41
CA ALA A 41 10.33 18.15 28.74
C ALA A 41 11.14 18.55 27.50
N PHE A 42 10.68 19.53 26.73
CA PHE A 42 11.42 20.05 25.58
C PHE A 42 12.66 20.86 26.00
N GLY A 43 12.56 21.65 27.07
CA GLY A 43 13.71 22.34 27.67
C GLY A 43 14.77 21.35 28.16
N ASP A 44 14.36 20.30 28.88
CA ASP A 44 15.25 19.23 29.33
C ASP A 44 15.95 18.52 28.15
N LEU A 45 15.26 18.35 27.03
CA LEU A 45 15.82 17.75 25.82
C LEU A 45 16.94 18.63 25.24
N LEU A 46 16.71 19.94 25.20
CA LEU A 46 17.69 20.92 24.73
C LEU A 46 18.91 21.00 25.65
N GLU A 47 18.71 21.03 26.97
CA GLU A 47 19.79 21.08 27.95
C GLU A 47 20.67 19.83 27.94
N LYS A 48 20.07 18.67 27.63
CA LYS A 48 20.80 17.39 27.52
C LYS A 48 21.51 17.24 26.18
N SER A 49 21.34 18.18 25.25
CA SER A 49 21.98 18.11 23.94
C SER A 49 23.35 18.75 23.93
N ILE A 50 24.30 18.08 23.29
CA ILE A 50 25.70 18.54 23.19
C ILE A 50 25.80 19.67 22.17
N ASP A 51 25.08 19.54 21.06
CA ASP A 51 25.01 20.50 19.97
C ASP A 51 23.66 20.39 19.23
N ASN A 52 23.48 21.20 18.19
CA ASN A 52 22.26 21.22 17.40
C ASN A 52 22.01 19.89 16.66
N LYS A 53 23.05 19.16 16.26
CA LYS A 53 22.90 17.90 15.54
C LYS A 53 22.43 16.79 16.48
N ASP A 54 23.02 16.70 17.67
CA ASP A 54 22.58 15.79 18.73
C ASP A 54 21.15 16.12 19.19
N PHE A 55 20.79 17.41 19.26
CA PHE A 55 19.40 17.83 19.49
C PHE A 55 18.43 17.35 18.41
N GLU A 56 18.77 17.52 17.13
CA GLU A 56 17.94 17.02 16.04
C GLU A 56 17.74 15.50 16.09
N GLU A 57 18.79 14.74 16.37
CA GLU A 57 18.72 13.28 16.46
C GLU A 57 17.83 12.85 17.64
N LYS A 58 17.99 13.49 18.79
CA LYS A 58 17.14 13.28 19.98
C LYS A 58 15.68 13.64 19.70
N LEU A 59 15.42 14.76 19.03
CA LEU A 59 14.08 15.19 18.66
C LEU A 59 13.43 14.20 17.68
N LYS A 60 14.16 13.75 16.66
CA LYS A 60 13.67 12.73 15.70
C LYS A 60 13.30 11.43 16.40
N SER A 61 14.13 10.95 17.33
CA SER A 61 13.85 9.77 18.14
C SER A 61 12.66 9.98 19.08
N GLU A 62 12.51 11.18 19.63
CA GLU A 62 11.42 11.48 20.55
C GLU A 62 10.06 11.50 19.85
N LEU A 63 10.03 12.01 18.62
CA LEU A 63 8.88 11.97 17.72
C LEU A 63 8.62 10.57 17.13
N GLY A 64 9.61 9.69 17.11
CA GLY A 64 9.52 8.37 16.45
C GLY A 64 9.70 8.43 14.93
N VAL A 65 10.34 9.50 14.41
CA VAL A 65 10.60 9.70 12.98
C VAL A 65 11.56 8.65 12.44
N ASP A 66 12.52 8.23 13.26
CA ASP A 66 13.44 7.12 12.97
C ASP A 66 12.70 5.82 12.62
N ILE A 67 11.68 5.47 13.40
CA ILE A 67 10.86 4.28 13.18
C ILE A 67 10.08 4.39 11.88
N LEU A 68 9.51 5.57 11.59
CA LEU A 68 8.79 5.82 10.34
C LEU A 68 9.71 5.73 9.13
N LEU A 69 10.91 6.31 9.19
CA LEU A 69 11.88 6.25 8.10
C LEU A 69 12.32 4.81 7.82
N GLU A 70 12.63 4.03 8.86
CA GLU A 70 12.94 2.60 8.69
C GLU A 70 11.76 1.82 8.11
N PHE A 71 10.52 2.13 8.50
CA PHE A 71 9.33 1.52 7.93
C PHE A 71 9.16 1.87 6.44
N LEU A 72 9.40 3.12 6.05
CA LEU A 72 9.34 3.56 4.65
C LEU A 72 10.42 2.87 3.80
N GLN A 73 11.59 2.57 4.36
CA GLN A 73 12.66 1.84 3.65
C GLN A 73 12.25 0.41 3.26
N LEU A 74 11.24 -0.18 3.91
CA LEU A 74 10.75 -1.52 3.55
C LEU A 74 10.19 -1.55 2.13
N PHE A 75 9.52 -0.47 1.70
CA PHE A 75 8.97 -0.34 0.36
C PHE A 75 10.07 -0.30 -0.71
N ASN A 76 11.22 0.30 -0.39
CA ASN A 76 12.37 0.35 -1.30
C ASN A 76 13.08 -1.00 -1.40
N ALA A 77 13.06 -1.78 -0.31
CA ALA A 77 13.69 -3.09 -0.26
C ALA A 77 12.83 -4.19 -0.90
N ALA A 78 11.51 -4.02 -0.90
CA ALA A 78 10.57 -4.99 -1.46
C ALA A 78 10.69 -5.10 -2.99
N LYS A 79 10.63 -6.34 -3.48
CA LYS A 79 10.64 -6.64 -4.93
C LYS A 79 9.24 -6.88 -5.49
N ASP A 80 8.32 -7.24 -4.60
CA ASP A 80 6.94 -7.64 -4.84
C ASP A 80 6.14 -7.54 -3.51
N PHE A 81 4.81 -7.63 -3.54
CA PHE A 81 3.98 -7.41 -2.35
C PHE A 81 4.15 -8.52 -1.31
N THR A 82 4.36 -9.75 -1.76
CA THR A 82 4.65 -10.86 -0.84
C THR A 82 5.91 -10.55 -0.02
N SER A 83 7.00 -10.12 -0.68
CA SER A 83 8.23 -9.71 0.01
C SER A 83 8.05 -8.47 0.89
N LEU A 84 7.18 -7.53 0.49
CA LEU A 84 6.85 -6.37 1.33
C LEU A 84 6.17 -6.81 2.63
N ILE A 85 5.21 -7.73 2.56
CA ILE A 85 4.53 -8.25 3.75
C ILE A 85 5.52 -8.97 4.67
N ASP A 86 6.37 -9.82 4.10
CA ASP A 86 7.38 -10.55 4.89
C ASP A 86 8.33 -9.56 5.58
N LEU A 87 8.81 -8.53 4.87
CA LEU A 87 9.63 -7.45 5.44
C LEU A 87 8.91 -6.66 6.53
N MET A 88 7.60 -6.41 6.37
CA MET A 88 6.79 -5.74 7.41
C MET A 88 6.66 -6.62 8.67
N GLN A 89 6.49 -7.93 8.50
CA GLN A 89 6.43 -8.86 9.62
C GLN A 89 7.79 -8.91 10.35
N GLU A 90 8.88 -9.07 9.60
CA GLU A 90 10.25 -9.05 10.15
C GLU A 90 10.56 -7.73 10.86
N PHE A 91 10.15 -6.60 10.28
CA PHE A 91 10.30 -5.27 10.90
C PHE A 91 9.57 -5.21 12.23
N ARG A 92 8.31 -5.65 12.27
CA ARG A 92 7.51 -5.69 13.51
C ARG A 92 8.17 -6.56 14.57
N GLU A 93 8.60 -7.77 14.19
CA GLU A 93 9.30 -8.68 15.09
C GLU A 93 10.60 -8.07 15.59
N LYS A 94 11.44 -7.51 14.71
CA LYS A 94 12.70 -6.85 15.07
C LYS A 94 12.49 -5.65 15.99
N LYS A 95 11.45 -4.84 15.76
CA LYS A 95 11.16 -3.66 16.59
C LYS A 95 10.64 -4.04 17.96
N LEU A 96 10.00 -5.20 18.12
CA LEU A 96 9.45 -5.66 19.40
C LEU A 96 10.38 -6.63 20.15
N LYS A 97 11.25 -7.34 19.43
CA LYS A 97 12.14 -8.36 20.00
C LYS A 97 13.22 -7.71 20.86
N GLY A 98 13.29 -8.14 22.11
CA GLY A 98 14.26 -7.63 23.08
C GLY A 98 13.88 -6.29 23.72
N LYS A 99 12.72 -5.71 23.38
CA LYS A 99 12.19 -4.54 24.08
C LYS A 99 11.39 -4.93 25.31
N THR A 100 11.45 -4.09 26.35
CA THR A 100 10.55 -4.24 27.50
C THR A 100 9.13 -3.86 27.11
N LYS A 101 8.16 -4.24 27.95
CA LYS A 101 6.75 -3.87 27.75
C LYS A 101 6.58 -2.35 27.72
N GLU A 102 7.32 -1.65 28.56
CA GLU A 102 7.31 -0.18 28.67
C GLU A 102 7.83 0.47 27.40
N GLU A 103 8.92 -0.03 26.82
CA GLU A 103 9.46 0.48 25.56
C GLU A 103 8.51 0.25 24.38
N ALA A 104 7.84 -0.91 24.33
CA ALA A 104 6.85 -1.19 23.31
C ALA A 104 5.61 -0.28 23.44
N VAL A 105 5.14 -0.05 24.67
CA VAL A 105 4.02 0.87 24.95
C VAL A 105 4.39 2.30 24.55
N GLU A 106 5.62 2.73 24.83
CA GLU A 106 6.09 4.07 24.47
C GLU A 106 6.13 4.26 22.95
N ILE A 107 6.62 3.27 22.19
CA ILE A 107 6.57 3.30 20.72
C ILE A 107 5.12 3.40 20.23
N TYR A 108 4.23 2.55 20.74
CA TYR A 108 2.83 2.57 20.36
C TYR A 108 2.16 3.91 20.65
N LYS A 109 2.48 4.51 21.81
CA LYS A 109 1.98 5.83 22.21
C LYS A 109 2.45 6.92 21.24
N LYS A 110 3.75 6.94 20.89
CA LYS A 110 4.32 7.88 19.90
C LYS A 110 3.58 7.78 18.56
N LEU A 111 3.43 6.57 18.04
CA LEU A 111 2.74 6.32 16.77
C LEU A 111 1.26 6.68 16.81
N SER A 112 0.57 6.40 17.92
CA SER A 112 -0.84 6.76 18.11
C SER A 112 -1.05 8.28 18.15
N ILE A 113 -0.13 9.02 18.76
CA ILE A 113 -0.16 10.49 18.75
C ILE A 113 0.00 11.00 17.32
N LEU A 114 0.96 10.47 16.56
CA LEU A 114 1.17 10.84 15.16
C LEU A 114 -0.05 10.53 14.27
N ASP A 115 -0.67 9.36 14.41
CA ASP A 115 -1.92 9.02 13.69
C ASP A 115 -3.07 9.97 14.06
N SER A 116 -3.20 10.33 15.33
CA SER A 116 -4.22 11.31 15.74
C SER A 116 -3.95 12.70 15.15
N MET A 117 -2.67 13.05 14.95
CA MET A 117 -2.28 14.31 14.35
C MET A 117 -2.51 14.31 12.85
N SER A 118 -2.17 13.24 12.12
CA SER A 118 -2.41 13.17 10.67
C SER A 118 -3.89 13.36 10.31
N LYS A 119 -4.80 12.89 11.17
CA LYS A 119 -6.26 13.11 11.02
C LYS A 119 -6.71 14.55 11.30
N SER A 120 -5.93 15.30 12.09
CA SER A 120 -6.27 16.67 12.52
C SER A 120 -5.64 17.74 11.62
N TYR A 121 -4.53 17.41 10.97
CA TYR A 121 -3.82 18.33 10.07
C TYR A 121 -4.32 18.12 8.64
N ASN A 122 -4.84 19.19 8.04
CA ASN A 122 -5.14 19.17 6.62
C ASN A 122 -3.82 19.31 5.85
N ILE A 123 -3.28 18.18 5.39
CA ILE A 123 -2.07 18.17 4.57
C ILE A 123 -2.41 18.82 3.23
N PRO A 124 -1.71 19.88 2.80
CA PRO A 124 -1.95 20.46 1.48
C PRO A 124 -1.80 19.39 0.40
N GLU A 125 -2.73 19.35 -0.56
CA GLU A 125 -2.74 18.35 -1.64
C GLU A 125 -1.40 18.28 -2.39
N ALA A 126 -0.71 19.42 -2.54
CA ALA A 126 0.62 19.49 -3.14
C ALA A 126 1.68 18.70 -2.35
N LEU A 127 1.63 18.78 -1.01
CA LEU A 127 2.56 18.09 -0.12
C LEU A 127 2.24 16.59 -0.05
N GLU A 128 0.95 16.24 -0.04
CA GLU A 128 0.50 14.84 -0.14
C GLU A 128 1.01 14.19 -1.44
N LYS A 129 0.85 14.88 -2.58
CA LYS A 129 1.39 14.44 -3.87
C LYS A 129 2.92 14.31 -3.84
N GLU A 130 3.63 15.21 -3.18
CA GLU A 130 5.10 15.12 -3.06
C GLU A 130 5.52 13.88 -2.26
N ILE A 131 4.84 13.57 -1.15
CA ILE A 131 5.10 12.37 -0.34
C ILE A 131 4.80 11.12 -1.16
N ILE A 132 3.65 11.07 -1.82
CA ILE A 132 3.28 9.95 -2.72
C ILE A 132 4.31 9.79 -3.83
N ASN A 133 4.75 10.89 -4.45
CA ASN A 133 5.76 10.86 -5.50
C ASN A 133 7.11 10.37 -4.97
N LYS A 134 7.54 10.81 -3.78
CA LYS A 134 8.77 10.30 -3.13
C LYS A 134 8.68 8.80 -2.85
N VAL A 135 7.54 8.30 -2.37
CA VAL A 135 7.34 6.86 -2.19
C VAL A 135 7.40 6.14 -3.54
N ASN A 136 6.74 6.70 -4.56
CA ASN A 136 6.71 6.13 -5.92
C ASN A 136 8.08 6.13 -6.61
N GLU A 137 8.89 7.17 -6.45
CA GLU A 137 10.23 7.28 -7.04
C GLU A 137 11.20 6.24 -6.48
N ASN A 138 11.02 5.89 -5.20
CA ASN A 138 11.90 4.96 -4.50
C ASN A 138 11.41 3.51 -4.54
N THR A 139 10.20 3.26 -5.06
CA THR A 139 9.62 1.92 -5.21
C THR A 139 9.66 1.49 -6.68
N VAL A 140 10.36 0.40 -7.00
CA VAL A 140 10.52 -0.05 -8.40
C VAL A 140 9.78 -1.36 -8.63
N PHE A 141 8.53 -1.27 -9.08
CA PHE A 141 7.78 -2.40 -9.62
C PHE A 141 7.75 -2.38 -11.14
N THR A 142 7.55 -3.55 -11.74
CA THR A 142 7.38 -3.69 -13.19
C THR A 142 6.21 -4.62 -13.49
N LEU A 143 5.52 -4.38 -14.61
CA LEU A 143 4.46 -5.28 -15.11
C LEU A 143 4.95 -6.73 -15.24
N ALA A 144 6.24 -6.92 -15.55
CA ALA A 144 6.85 -8.24 -15.65
C ALA A 144 6.98 -8.96 -14.29
N GLN A 145 7.27 -8.23 -13.21
CA GLN A 145 7.26 -8.77 -11.85
C GLN A 145 5.83 -9.02 -11.39
N THR A 146 4.95 -8.03 -11.53
CA THR A 146 3.54 -8.11 -11.12
C THR A 146 2.83 -9.31 -11.75
N ARG A 147 3.00 -9.54 -13.06
CA ARG A 147 2.37 -10.70 -13.73
C ARG A 147 2.92 -12.05 -13.25
N LYS A 148 4.20 -12.11 -12.87
CA LYS A 148 4.80 -13.36 -12.35
C LYS A 148 4.27 -13.67 -10.95
N GLU A 149 4.15 -12.65 -10.12
CA GLU A 149 3.57 -12.75 -8.78
C GLU A 149 2.11 -13.20 -8.84
N LEU A 150 1.34 -12.56 -9.72
CA LEU A 150 -0.03 -12.93 -10.06
C LEU A 150 -0.15 -14.22 -10.90
N GLY A 151 0.91 -15.02 -11.07
CA GLY A 151 0.83 -16.32 -11.76
C GLY A 151 0.45 -16.32 -13.24
N TYR A 152 0.52 -15.17 -13.92
CA TYR A 152 0.36 -14.95 -15.36
C TYR A 152 1.70 -14.63 -16.04
N PRO A 153 2.67 -15.56 -16.12
CA PRO A 153 4.00 -15.26 -16.64
C PRO A 153 4.02 -14.88 -18.13
N ASP A 154 2.99 -15.27 -18.90
CA ASP A 154 2.85 -14.97 -20.33
C ASP A 154 2.13 -13.62 -20.56
N PRO A 155 2.80 -12.63 -21.19
CA PRO A 155 2.18 -11.33 -21.52
C PRO A 155 0.92 -11.46 -22.39
N ARG A 156 0.83 -12.48 -23.25
CA ARG A 156 -0.32 -12.67 -24.15
C ARG A 156 -1.59 -13.01 -23.39
N THR A 157 -1.46 -13.48 -22.15
CA THR A 157 -2.59 -13.75 -21.25
C THR A 157 -2.82 -12.58 -20.29
N PHE A 158 -1.75 -12.00 -19.74
CA PHE A 158 -1.86 -10.92 -18.76
C PHE A 158 -2.33 -9.59 -19.35
N ASN A 159 -1.78 -9.19 -20.50
CA ASN A 159 -2.05 -7.87 -21.09
C ASN A 159 -3.52 -7.69 -21.51
N PRO A 160 -4.21 -8.69 -22.10
CA PRO A 160 -5.64 -8.55 -22.37
C PRO A 160 -6.48 -8.32 -21.11
N TRP A 161 -6.11 -8.95 -19.98
CA TRP A 161 -6.83 -8.71 -18.71
C TRP A 161 -6.51 -7.33 -18.12
N LEU A 162 -5.29 -6.81 -18.30
CA LEU A 162 -5.00 -5.41 -17.96
C LEU A 162 -5.86 -4.44 -18.76
N GLU A 163 -6.01 -4.67 -20.07
CA GLU A 163 -6.86 -3.86 -20.95
C GLU A 163 -8.33 -3.93 -20.52
N VAL A 164 -8.81 -5.11 -20.13
CA VAL A 164 -10.18 -5.29 -19.61
C VAL A 164 -10.46 -4.49 -18.34
N PHE A 165 -9.49 -4.40 -17.42
CA PHE A 165 -9.69 -3.72 -16.14
C PHE A 165 -9.41 -2.21 -16.21
N PHE A 166 -8.54 -1.77 -17.11
CA PHE A 166 -7.95 -0.43 -17.08
C PHE A 166 -7.87 0.25 -18.45
N ASP A 167 -8.57 -0.29 -19.45
CA ASP A 167 -8.55 0.16 -20.83
C ASP A 167 -7.09 0.31 -21.34
N ASN A 168 -6.81 1.40 -22.03
CA ASN A 168 -5.52 1.73 -22.61
C ASN A 168 -4.51 2.36 -21.61
N LYS A 169 -4.80 2.37 -20.31
CA LYS A 169 -3.95 3.01 -19.28
C LYS A 169 -2.50 2.50 -19.31
N TYR A 170 -2.31 1.21 -19.55
CA TYR A 170 -0.99 0.55 -19.47
C TYR A 170 -0.33 0.27 -20.83
N ASP A 171 -0.97 0.62 -21.96
CA ASP A 171 -0.51 0.27 -23.31
C ASP A 171 0.91 0.76 -23.60
N LYS A 172 1.20 2.02 -23.25
CA LYS A 172 2.54 2.60 -23.46
C LYS A 172 3.62 1.80 -22.73
N ARG A 173 3.32 1.34 -21.51
CA ARG A 173 4.24 0.58 -20.65
C ARG A 173 4.44 -0.85 -21.12
N ILE A 174 3.42 -1.44 -21.73
CA ILE A 174 3.51 -2.76 -22.36
C ILE A 174 4.47 -2.74 -23.56
N LEU A 175 4.51 -1.63 -24.30
CA LEU A 175 5.32 -1.47 -25.51
C LEU A 175 6.78 -1.03 -25.23
N GLU A 176 7.08 -0.58 -24.01
CA GLU A 176 8.43 -0.18 -23.61
C GLU A 176 9.44 -1.34 -23.71
N LYS A 177 10.69 -1.01 -24.05
CA LYS A 177 11.80 -1.96 -24.16
C LYS A 177 13.00 -1.49 -23.34
N GLY A 178 13.77 -2.43 -22.81
CA GLY A 178 14.99 -2.15 -22.05
C GLY A 178 14.89 -2.53 -20.56
N ARG A 179 15.92 -2.17 -19.78
CA ARG A 179 16.09 -2.57 -18.37
C ARG A 179 15.00 -2.03 -17.43
N ASN A 180 14.34 -0.94 -17.82
CA ASN A 180 13.31 -0.25 -17.05
C ASN A 180 11.92 -0.34 -17.70
N ALA A 181 11.73 -1.26 -18.64
CA ALA A 181 10.47 -1.38 -19.38
C ALA A 181 9.32 -1.80 -18.47
N GLY A 182 8.18 -1.14 -18.65
CA GLY A 182 6.94 -1.51 -17.96
C GLY A 182 6.98 -1.17 -16.48
N LYS A 183 7.74 -0.15 -16.08
CA LYS A 183 7.76 0.32 -14.69
C LYS A 183 6.39 0.81 -14.25
N ILE A 184 6.03 0.51 -13.01
CA ILE A 184 4.78 0.98 -12.39
C ILE A 184 5.03 1.51 -10.99
N SER A 185 4.25 2.52 -10.60
CA SER A 185 4.24 3.07 -9.25
C SER A 185 3.66 2.06 -8.25
N LEU A 186 3.86 2.30 -6.95
CA LEU A 186 3.24 1.49 -5.90
C LEU A 186 1.70 1.52 -6.00
N LEU A 187 1.12 2.68 -6.29
CA LEU A 187 -0.33 2.81 -6.42
C LEU A 187 -0.88 2.01 -7.61
N GLU A 188 -0.24 2.11 -8.78
CA GLU A 188 -0.62 1.32 -9.95
C GLU A 188 -0.41 -0.18 -9.73
N TYR A 189 0.65 -0.55 -9.02
CA TYR A 189 0.90 -1.92 -8.61
C TYR A 189 -0.27 -2.43 -7.73
N LEU A 190 -0.64 -1.70 -6.68
CA LEU A 190 -1.73 -2.08 -5.77
C LEU A 190 -3.09 -2.15 -6.47
N GLU A 191 -3.33 -1.25 -7.41
CA GLU A 191 -4.49 -1.23 -8.30
C GLU A 191 -4.56 -2.52 -9.13
N ILE A 192 -3.48 -2.90 -9.81
CA ILE A 192 -3.43 -4.11 -10.64
C ILE A 192 -3.63 -5.36 -9.78
N ILE A 193 -2.93 -5.45 -8.65
CA ILE A 193 -3.09 -6.56 -7.70
C ILE A 193 -4.55 -6.68 -7.27
N SER A 194 -5.17 -5.55 -6.90
CA SER A 194 -6.57 -5.50 -6.47
C SER A 194 -7.52 -6.04 -7.54
N ALA A 195 -7.40 -5.57 -8.78
CA ALA A 195 -8.28 -6.01 -9.87
C ALA A 195 -8.16 -7.51 -10.19
N PHE A 196 -6.96 -8.09 -10.08
CA PHE A 196 -6.72 -9.49 -10.42
C PHE A 196 -7.06 -10.47 -9.29
N MET A 197 -6.86 -10.06 -8.04
CA MET A 197 -6.95 -10.94 -6.86
C MET A 197 -8.29 -10.85 -6.13
N LEU A 198 -8.94 -9.69 -6.13
CA LEU A 198 -10.10 -9.48 -5.28
C LEU A 198 -11.37 -10.10 -5.86
N SER A 199 -12.35 -10.36 -5.01
CA SER A 199 -13.59 -11.09 -5.33
C SER A 199 -14.78 -10.15 -5.16
N TYR A 200 -15.87 -10.38 -5.90
CA TYR A 200 -17.11 -9.60 -5.73
C TYR A 200 -17.68 -9.64 -4.29
N ASP A 201 -17.31 -10.64 -3.48
CA ASP A 201 -17.71 -10.74 -2.05
C ASP A 201 -16.70 -10.09 -1.07
N GLU A 202 -15.94 -9.10 -1.54
CA GLU A 202 -14.92 -8.31 -0.83
C GLU A 202 -15.33 -7.80 0.57
N SER A 203 -16.62 -7.75 0.89
CA SER A 203 -17.11 -7.50 2.26
C SER A 203 -16.57 -8.49 3.30
N LYS A 204 -15.90 -9.59 2.90
CA LYS A 204 -15.34 -10.62 3.77
C LYS A 204 -13.80 -10.68 3.80
N PHE A 205 -13.09 -9.91 2.98
CA PHE A 205 -11.63 -9.97 2.95
C PHE A 205 -11.02 -9.02 3.98
N ASP A 206 -10.39 -9.58 5.02
CA ASP A 206 -9.74 -8.80 6.06
C ASP A 206 -8.25 -8.58 5.72
N PHE A 207 -7.94 -7.40 5.20
CA PHE A 207 -6.55 -6.98 4.96
C PHE A 207 -5.70 -6.94 6.25
N ASN A 208 -6.33 -6.92 7.44
CA ASN A 208 -5.61 -6.97 8.70
C ASN A 208 -5.15 -8.41 9.05
N ASN A 209 -5.67 -9.43 8.38
CA ASN A 209 -5.26 -10.82 8.55
C ASN A 209 -4.09 -11.17 7.62
N ILE A 210 -2.88 -10.75 8.00
CA ILE A 210 -1.63 -10.93 7.23
C ILE A 210 -1.43 -12.39 6.78
N SER A 211 -1.75 -13.36 7.64
CA SER A 211 -1.64 -14.79 7.32
C SER A 211 -2.58 -15.21 6.19
N GLU A 212 -3.81 -14.70 6.18
CA GLU A 212 -4.78 -14.96 5.11
C GLU A 212 -4.37 -14.27 3.80
N VAL A 213 -3.89 -13.03 3.88
CA VAL A 213 -3.33 -12.30 2.73
C VAL A 213 -2.19 -13.11 2.10
N ASN A 214 -1.17 -13.45 2.90
CA ASN A 214 -0.03 -14.24 2.43
C ASN A 214 -0.42 -15.63 1.93
N ARG A 215 -1.43 -16.26 2.52
CA ARG A 215 -1.96 -17.54 2.04
C ARG A 215 -2.54 -17.37 0.64
N ARG A 216 -3.38 -16.35 0.39
CA ARG A 216 -3.96 -16.11 -0.94
C ARG A 216 -2.91 -15.77 -2.00
N PHE A 217 -1.93 -14.92 -1.70
CA PHE A 217 -0.83 -14.66 -2.64
C PHE A 217 -0.02 -15.93 -2.96
N ARG A 218 0.10 -16.86 -2.02
CA ARG A 218 0.82 -18.13 -2.23
C ARG A 218 -0.02 -19.20 -2.94
N GLU A 219 -1.30 -19.33 -2.58
CA GLU A 219 -2.18 -20.42 -3.00
C GLU A 219 -3.06 -20.08 -4.23
N ASP A 220 -3.44 -18.82 -4.39
CA ASP A 220 -4.40 -18.33 -5.38
C ASP A 220 -3.74 -17.43 -6.43
N LYS A 221 -2.50 -17.76 -6.82
CA LYS A 221 -1.77 -17.06 -7.91
C LYS A 221 -2.52 -17.05 -9.25
N LYS A 222 -3.66 -17.72 -9.40
CA LYS A 222 -4.61 -17.67 -10.52
C LYS A 222 -5.76 -18.62 -10.23
N THR A 223 -6.90 -18.42 -10.90
CA THR A 223 -7.96 -19.44 -10.87
C THR A 223 -7.42 -20.76 -11.41
N GLN A 224 -7.35 -21.79 -10.55
CA GLN A 224 -6.84 -23.10 -10.95
C GLN A 224 -7.76 -23.71 -12.02
N LYS A 225 -7.19 -24.32 -13.07
CA LYS A 225 -7.95 -25.01 -14.12
C LYS A 225 -8.96 -26.02 -13.57
N LYS A 226 -8.65 -26.68 -12.45
CA LYS A 226 -9.55 -27.60 -11.75
C LYS A 226 -10.80 -26.90 -11.22
N PHE A 227 -10.68 -25.67 -10.75
CA PHE A 227 -11.81 -24.85 -10.30
C PHE A 227 -12.70 -24.44 -11.47
N LEU A 228 -12.10 -23.98 -12.59
CA LEU A 228 -12.85 -23.68 -13.81
C LEU A 228 -13.58 -24.91 -14.35
N ARG A 229 -12.94 -26.10 -14.38
CA ARG A 229 -13.61 -27.35 -14.75
C ARG A 229 -14.82 -27.68 -13.89
N LYS A 230 -14.71 -27.47 -12.57
CA LYS A 230 -15.83 -27.67 -11.65
C LYS A 230 -16.95 -26.67 -11.89
N LEU A 231 -16.60 -25.41 -12.14
CA LEU A 231 -17.56 -24.34 -12.39
C LEU A 231 -18.37 -24.57 -13.67
N THR A 232 -17.74 -25.17 -14.69
CA THR A 232 -18.32 -25.29 -16.04
C THR A 232 -18.75 -26.72 -16.38
N ASP A 233 -18.73 -27.63 -15.41
CA ASP A 233 -18.86 -29.08 -15.62
C ASP A 233 -18.04 -29.60 -16.83
N ASN A 234 -16.78 -29.15 -16.90
CA ASN A 234 -15.82 -29.46 -17.96
C ASN A 234 -16.19 -28.95 -19.38
N ASN A 235 -17.31 -28.25 -19.54
CA ASN A 235 -17.70 -27.59 -20.78
C ASN A 235 -17.27 -26.12 -20.81
N TYR A 236 -16.06 -25.87 -21.32
CA TYR A 236 -15.46 -24.54 -21.36
C TYR A 236 -16.18 -23.52 -22.27
N SER A 237 -17.10 -23.95 -23.14
CA SER A 237 -17.91 -23.01 -23.94
C SER A 237 -18.80 -22.13 -23.06
N TYR A 238 -19.26 -22.66 -21.91
CA TYR A 238 -20.06 -21.90 -20.95
C TYR A 238 -19.33 -20.67 -20.38
N LEU A 239 -18.00 -20.70 -20.27
CA LEU A 239 -17.23 -19.52 -19.85
C LEU A 239 -17.33 -18.42 -20.91
N LYS A 240 -17.29 -18.78 -22.19
CA LYS A 240 -17.40 -17.83 -23.30
C LYS A 240 -18.78 -17.18 -23.33
N ASP A 241 -19.83 -17.95 -23.09
CA ASP A 241 -21.21 -17.46 -23.04
C ASP A 241 -21.40 -16.53 -21.82
N LYS A 242 -20.92 -16.91 -20.64
CA LYS A 242 -21.00 -16.07 -19.43
C LYS A 242 -20.16 -14.80 -19.51
N ILE A 243 -19.04 -14.81 -20.22
CA ILE A 243 -18.27 -13.58 -20.51
C ILE A 243 -19.03 -12.67 -21.47
N SER A 244 -19.80 -13.24 -22.40
CA SER A 244 -20.68 -12.46 -23.29
C SER A 244 -21.84 -11.84 -22.50
N ASP A 245 -22.39 -12.57 -21.51
CA ASP A 245 -23.36 -12.02 -20.56
C ASP A 245 -22.73 -10.87 -19.74
N ILE A 246 -21.50 -11.04 -19.22
CA ILE A 246 -20.75 -9.97 -18.53
C ILE A 246 -20.54 -8.76 -19.44
N LYS A 247 -20.21 -8.97 -20.72
CA LYS A 247 -20.07 -7.88 -21.69
C LYS A 247 -21.39 -7.11 -21.84
N TYR A 248 -22.52 -7.82 -21.97
CA TYR A 248 -23.84 -7.21 -21.99
C TYR A 248 -24.11 -6.40 -20.71
N LEU A 249 -23.82 -6.97 -19.53
CA LEU A 249 -23.99 -6.27 -18.25
C LEU A 249 -23.10 -5.01 -18.17
N SER A 250 -21.89 -5.05 -18.72
CA SER A 250 -21.00 -3.89 -18.80
C SER A 250 -21.50 -2.81 -19.76
N GLU A 251 -21.90 -3.19 -20.98
CA GLU A 251 -22.46 -2.26 -21.97
C GLU A 251 -23.71 -1.54 -21.44
N ASN A 252 -24.46 -2.20 -20.54
CA ASN A 252 -25.63 -1.65 -19.86
C ASN A 252 -25.34 -1.00 -18.50
N LYS A 253 -24.06 -0.80 -18.14
CA LYS A 253 -23.60 -0.14 -16.89
C LYS A 253 -24.08 -0.81 -15.59
N ILE A 254 -24.39 -2.11 -15.65
CA ILE A 254 -24.77 -2.90 -14.48
C ILE A 254 -23.52 -3.31 -13.69
N ILE A 255 -22.42 -3.55 -14.40
CA ILE A 255 -21.07 -3.77 -13.86
C ILE A 255 -20.08 -2.89 -14.62
N ASN A 256 -18.96 -2.52 -14.02
CA ASN A 256 -17.97 -1.60 -14.62
C ASN A 256 -16.73 -2.35 -15.10
N ILE A 257 -16.85 -3.16 -16.17
CA ILE A 257 -15.76 -4.00 -16.73
C ILE A 257 -15.88 -4.09 -18.25
N ASP A 258 -15.00 -3.45 -19.04
CA ASP A 258 -15.03 -3.59 -20.51
C ASP A 258 -14.38 -4.92 -20.95
N VAL A 259 -15.08 -5.71 -21.77
CA VAL A 259 -14.66 -7.08 -22.10
C VAL A 259 -14.40 -7.24 -23.60
N SER A 260 -13.11 -7.24 -23.97
CA SER A 260 -12.63 -7.35 -25.36
C SER A 260 -11.78 -8.61 -25.63
N LEU A 261 -12.15 -9.78 -25.07
CA LEU A 261 -11.35 -10.99 -25.18
C LEU A 261 -11.67 -11.85 -26.42
N ARG A 262 -10.66 -12.17 -27.24
CA ARG A 262 -10.83 -12.87 -28.53
C ARG A 262 -10.33 -14.32 -28.58
N ASP A 263 -9.66 -14.84 -27.56
CA ASP A 263 -8.90 -16.11 -27.61
C ASP A 263 -9.27 -17.11 -26.49
N GLU A 264 -9.24 -18.42 -26.80
CA GLU A 264 -9.60 -19.50 -25.87
C GLU A 264 -8.58 -19.73 -24.73
N LYS A 265 -7.30 -19.40 -24.95
CA LYS A 265 -6.23 -19.53 -23.94
C LYS A 265 -6.38 -18.51 -22.81
N THR A 266 -6.94 -17.35 -23.12
CA THR A 266 -7.18 -16.25 -22.19
C THR A 266 -8.29 -16.62 -21.19
N PHE A 267 -9.29 -17.38 -21.64
CA PHE A 267 -10.36 -17.92 -20.79
C PHE A 267 -9.89 -18.99 -19.80
N ARG A 268 -8.84 -19.74 -20.14
CA ARG A 268 -8.29 -20.80 -19.25
C ARG A 268 -7.49 -20.26 -18.08
N ASN A 269 -7.08 -18.99 -18.15
CA ASN A 269 -6.29 -18.29 -17.15
C ASN A 269 -7.00 -16.97 -16.81
N MET A 270 -8.20 -17.09 -16.24
CA MET A 270 -9.04 -15.95 -15.89
C MET A 270 -8.74 -15.43 -14.47
N PRO A 271 -8.67 -14.09 -14.26
CA PRO A 271 -8.57 -13.46 -12.96
C PRO A 271 -9.64 -13.94 -11.99
N PHE A 272 -9.31 -13.93 -10.70
CA PHE A 272 -10.21 -14.45 -9.68
C PHE A 272 -11.48 -13.61 -9.55
N SER A 273 -11.36 -12.29 -9.67
CA SER A 273 -12.46 -11.32 -9.69
C SER A 273 -13.55 -11.70 -10.68
N ILE A 274 -13.18 -11.99 -11.93
CA ILE A 274 -14.11 -12.37 -13.00
C ILE A 274 -14.77 -13.71 -12.70
N VAL A 275 -14.00 -14.69 -12.19
CA VAL A 275 -14.53 -16.01 -11.84
C VAL A 275 -15.55 -15.92 -10.70
N SER A 276 -15.32 -15.06 -9.72
CA SER A 276 -16.27 -14.80 -8.64
C SER A 276 -17.58 -14.21 -9.16
N ILE A 277 -17.54 -13.28 -10.12
CA ILE A 277 -18.73 -12.71 -10.77
C ILE A 277 -19.51 -13.80 -11.51
N ILE A 278 -18.84 -14.63 -12.32
CA ILE A 278 -19.51 -15.74 -13.04
C ILE A 278 -20.18 -16.69 -12.03
N LYS A 279 -19.52 -16.99 -10.91
CA LYS A 279 -20.06 -17.86 -9.87
C LYS A 279 -21.27 -17.26 -9.15
N SER A 280 -21.31 -15.95 -8.90
CA SER A 280 -22.49 -15.32 -8.30
C SER A 280 -23.67 -15.34 -9.26
N GLU A 281 -23.43 -15.04 -10.54
CA GLU A 281 -24.46 -15.11 -11.57
C GLU A 281 -25.04 -16.53 -11.66
N LEU A 282 -24.21 -17.57 -11.75
CA LEU A 282 -24.68 -18.97 -11.82
C LEU A 282 -25.45 -19.46 -10.60
N LYS A 283 -25.30 -18.83 -9.42
CA LYS A 283 -26.05 -19.19 -8.20
C LYS A 283 -27.41 -18.51 -8.09
N ASN A 284 -27.61 -17.43 -8.83
CA ASN A 284 -28.82 -16.62 -8.81
C ASN A 284 -29.83 -17.03 -9.90
N TYR A 285 -29.50 -18.06 -10.69
CA TYR A 285 -30.39 -18.79 -11.59
C TYR A 285 -30.71 -20.17 -11.01
#